data_AF-A0A343TFD5-F1
#
_entry.id   AF-A0A343TFD5-F1
#
_cell.length_a   1.000
_cell.length_b   1.000
_cell.length_c   1.000
_cell.angle_alpha   90.00
_cell.angle_beta   90.00
_cell.angle_gamma   90.00
#
_symmetry.space_group_name_H-M   'P 1'
#
loop_
_entity.id
_entity.type
_entity.pdbx_description
1 polymer ?
#
loop_
_entity_poly.entity_id
_entity_poly.type
_entity_poly.pdbx_seq_one_letter_code
_entity_poly.pdbx_strand_id
1 'polypeptide(L)'
;MTASTSDVDDDPAVDSPDPDDRDVVRFEISVRVPMLDEVTSDRVADVVEDGWYETFELRVADVAGVLKADRDVSPSVRRSIDDAETRIAVVEATLRDRDTRRGVDDAVAIVNYVEGTYVQGIIPGYAYEEPVADLLSQAHATGGSDGVSNPSE
;
A
#
# COMPACT_ATOMS: atom_id res chain seq x y z
N MET A 1 -54.94 16.42 31.59
CA MET A 1 -53.79 15.64 32.13
C MET A 1 -53.48 14.57 31.10
N THR A 2 -52.33 14.47 30.45
CA THR A 2 -51.03 15.18 30.42
C THR A 2 -50.38 14.83 29.07
N ALA A 3 -49.59 15.74 28.51
CA ALA A 3 -48.79 15.49 27.32
C ALA A 3 -47.64 14.51 27.60
N SER A 4 -47.16 13.82 26.57
CA SER A 4 -45.78 13.31 26.54
C SER A 4 -45.28 13.38 25.10
N THR A 5 -44.57 14.47 24.83
CA THR A 5 -43.58 14.53 23.76
C THR A 5 -42.42 13.64 24.21
N SER A 6 -41.98 12.71 23.38
CA SER A 6 -40.73 11.98 23.60
C SER A 6 -39.67 12.68 22.77
N ASP A 7 -38.84 13.44 23.48
CA ASP A 7 -37.57 13.99 23.00
C ASP A 7 -36.62 12.80 22.73
N VAL A 8 -36.09 12.71 21.51
CA VAL A 8 -34.97 11.85 21.20
C VAL A 8 -33.72 12.70 21.40
N ASP A 9 -33.10 12.52 22.57
CA ASP A 9 -31.73 12.92 22.85
C ASP A 9 -30.80 12.07 21.96
N ASP A 10 -30.38 12.63 20.83
CA ASP A 10 -29.24 12.15 20.05
C ASP A 10 -28.00 12.89 20.58
N ASP A 11 -27.42 12.37 21.66
CA ASP A 11 -26.13 12.86 22.15
C ASP A 11 -25.05 12.25 21.25
N PRO A 12 -24.29 13.06 20.48
CA PRO A 12 -23.18 12.53 19.72
C PRO A 12 -22.14 12.06 20.73
N ALA A 13 -21.95 10.75 20.84
CA ALA A 13 -20.91 10.16 21.67
C ALA A 13 -19.55 10.73 21.26
N VAL A 14 -19.12 11.78 21.96
CA VAL A 14 -17.76 12.30 21.89
C VAL A 14 -16.92 11.29 22.65
N ASP A 15 -16.28 10.39 21.89
CA ASP A 15 -15.28 9.48 22.42
C ASP A 15 -14.21 10.33 23.12
N SER A 16 -14.27 10.36 24.45
CA SER A 16 -13.31 11.12 25.25
C SER A 16 -11.99 10.37 25.15
N PRO A 17 -10.89 11.01 24.70
CA PRO A 17 -9.62 10.32 24.55
C PRO A 17 -9.21 9.72 25.89
N ASP A 18 -8.87 8.43 25.88
CA ASP A 18 -8.40 7.71 27.06
C ASP A 18 -7.21 8.49 27.67
N PRO A 19 -7.15 8.76 28.98
CA PRO A 19 -6.04 9.49 29.59
C PRO A 19 -4.65 8.91 29.29
N ASP A 20 -4.56 7.63 28.88
CA ASP A 20 -3.34 6.94 28.42
C ASP A 20 -2.88 7.30 26.98
N ASP A 21 -3.67 8.07 26.21
CA ASP A 21 -3.42 8.46 24.82
C ASP A 21 -2.67 9.81 24.67
N ARG A 22 -2.39 10.54 25.77
CA ARG A 22 -1.78 11.89 25.70
C ARG A 22 -0.38 11.92 25.08
N ASP A 23 0.30 10.77 25.05
CA ASP A 23 1.64 10.62 24.48
C ASP A 23 1.63 9.77 23.20
N VAL A 24 0.47 9.35 22.71
CA VAL A 24 0.36 8.49 21.51
C VAL A 24 0.28 9.35 20.25
N VAL A 25 1.25 9.20 19.36
CA VAL A 25 1.27 9.85 18.04
C VAL A 25 0.57 8.93 17.04
N ARG A 26 -0.37 9.49 16.27
CA ARG A 26 -1.01 8.81 15.14
C ARG A 26 -0.26 9.12 13.84
N PHE A 27 0.01 8.10 13.05
CA PHE A 27 0.59 8.19 11.72
C PHE A 27 -0.44 7.74 10.70
N GLU A 28 -0.65 8.55 9.67
CA GLU A 28 -1.48 8.21 8.50
C GLU A 28 -0.56 8.02 7.31
N ILE A 29 -0.59 6.81 6.75
CA ILE A 29 0.25 6.40 5.64
C ILE A 29 -0.64 6.27 4.42
N SER A 30 -0.28 6.96 3.33
CA SER A 30 -0.94 6.86 2.04
C SER A 30 0.12 6.57 0.97
N VAL A 31 0.02 5.41 0.33
CA VAL A 31 0.92 4.99 -0.76
C VAL A 31 0.09 4.87 -2.03
N ARG A 32 0.59 5.45 -3.12
CA ARG A 32 -0.08 5.42 -4.43
C ARG A 32 0.79 4.64 -5.40
N VAL A 33 0.21 3.67 -6.08
CA VAL A 33 0.87 2.93 -7.15
C VAL A 33 -0.01 2.97 -8.40
N PRO A 34 0.57 3.10 -9.60
CA PRO A 34 -0.21 3.11 -10.83
C PRO A 34 -0.83 1.74 -11.09
N MET A 35 -1.99 1.71 -11.73
CA MET A 35 -2.53 0.46 -12.28
C MET A 35 -1.63 -0.01 -13.43
N LEU A 36 -1.56 -1.32 -13.68
CA LEU A 36 -0.61 -1.87 -14.67
C LEU A 36 -0.76 -1.26 -16.06
N ASP A 37 -2.00 -1.05 -16.51
CA ASP A 37 -2.27 -0.52 -17.84
C ASP A 37 -1.76 0.92 -18.05
N GLU A 38 -1.61 1.68 -16.96
CA GLU A 38 -1.12 3.07 -17.02
C GLU A 38 0.40 3.15 -17.20
N VAL A 39 1.10 2.03 -17.02
CA VAL A 39 2.56 1.92 -17.14
C VAL A 39 2.98 0.92 -18.21
N THR A 40 2.06 0.49 -19.07
CA THR A 40 2.35 -0.40 -20.20
C THR A 40 2.04 0.28 -21.52
N SER A 41 2.90 0.08 -22.52
CA SER A 41 2.69 0.64 -23.86
C SER A 41 1.44 0.08 -24.56
N ASP A 42 1.07 -1.16 -24.24
CA ASP A 42 -0.09 -1.86 -24.78
C ASP A 42 -1.15 -2.09 -23.71
N ARG A 43 -2.41 -2.16 -24.13
CA ARG A 43 -3.55 -2.41 -23.23
C ARG A 43 -3.39 -3.74 -22.47
N VAL A 44 -3.46 -3.68 -21.14
CA VAL A 44 -3.66 -4.82 -20.27
C VAL A 44 -5.14 -5.21 -20.29
N ALA A 45 -5.43 -6.49 -20.50
CA ALA A 45 -6.80 -6.96 -20.49
C ALA A 45 -7.43 -6.78 -19.10
N ASP A 46 -8.68 -6.33 -19.04
CA ASP A 46 -9.37 -5.99 -17.78
C ASP A 46 -9.31 -7.12 -16.75
N VAL A 47 -9.50 -8.37 -17.19
CA VAL A 47 -9.43 -9.56 -16.32
C VAL A 47 -8.05 -9.76 -15.68
N VAL A 48 -6.98 -9.37 -16.39
CA VAL A 48 -5.59 -9.48 -15.90
C VAL A 48 -5.32 -8.36 -14.90
N GLU A 49 -5.75 -7.15 -15.22
CA GLU A 49 -5.61 -5.99 -14.33
C GLU A 49 -6.41 -6.17 -13.03
N ASP A 50 -7.63 -6.71 -13.11
CA ASP A 50 -8.45 -7.04 -11.96
C ASP A 50 -7.81 -8.11 -11.08
N GLY A 51 -7.37 -9.23 -11.66
CA GLY A 51 -6.72 -10.30 -10.90
C GLY A 51 -5.39 -9.86 -10.26
N TRP A 52 -4.65 -8.97 -10.93
CA TRP A 52 -3.47 -8.34 -10.35
C TRP A 52 -3.83 -7.48 -9.14
N TYR A 53 -4.84 -6.61 -9.27
CA TYR A 53 -5.30 -5.73 -8.20
C TYR A 53 -5.77 -6.52 -6.98
N GLU A 54 -6.57 -7.57 -7.18
CA GLU A 54 -7.03 -8.45 -6.10
C GLU A 54 -5.86 -9.12 -5.38
N THR A 55 -4.87 -9.60 -6.14
CA THR A 55 -3.67 -10.22 -5.55
C THR A 55 -2.82 -9.21 -4.77
N PHE A 56 -2.69 -7.99 -5.31
CA PHE A 56 -1.98 -6.89 -4.65
C PHE A 56 -2.67 -6.52 -3.33
N GLU A 57 -4.00 -6.36 -3.34
CA GLU A 57 -4.80 -6.09 -2.13
C GLU A 57 -4.63 -7.19 -1.08
N LEU A 58 -4.76 -8.46 -1.47
CA LEU A 58 -4.59 -9.60 -0.55
C LEU A 58 -3.21 -9.60 0.11
N ARG A 59 -2.14 -9.34 -0.65
CA ARG A 59 -0.78 -9.28 -0.08
C ARG A 59 -0.55 -8.07 0.78
N VAL A 60 -1.10 -6.90 0.41
CA VAL A 60 -1.00 -5.68 1.21
C VAL A 60 -1.70 -5.86 2.56
N ALA A 61 -2.81 -6.60 2.61
CA ALA A 61 -3.49 -6.92 3.87
C ALA A 61 -2.57 -7.62 4.90
N ASP A 62 -1.56 -8.35 4.44
CA ASP A 62 -0.59 -9.07 5.30
C ASP A 62 0.56 -8.18 5.84
N VAL A 63 0.55 -6.85 5.61
CA VAL A 63 1.65 -5.95 5.99
C VAL A 63 2.00 -5.98 7.48
N ALA A 64 1.05 -6.28 8.37
CA ALA A 64 1.31 -6.36 9.80
C ALA A 64 2.38 -7.42 10.13
N GLY A 65 2.46 -8.49 9.33
CA GLY A 65 3.42 -9.58 9.53
C GLY A 65 4.89 -9.22 9.28
N VAL A 66 5.18 -8.07 8.68
CA VAL A 66 6.57 -7.62 8.40
C VAL A 66 7.07 -6.54 9.36
N LEU A 67 6.22 -6.04 10.26
CA LEU A 67 6.61 -5.02 11.22
C LEU A 67 7.43 -5.62 12.36
N LYS A 68 8.38 -4.85 12.90
CA LYS A 68 9.28 -5.32 13.96
C LYS A 68 8.57 -5.57 15.29
N ALA A 69 7.46 -4.87 15.50
CA ALA A 69 6.58 -5.06 16.64
C ALA A 69 5.25 -5.63 16.15
N ASP A 70 4.62 -6.47 16.95
CA ASP A 70 3.22 -6.85 16.75
C ASP A 70 2.36 -5.59 16.82
N ARG A 71 1.80 -5.21 15.67
CA ARG A 71 0.89 -4.07 15.52
C ARG A 71 -0.43 -4.54 14.94
N ASP A 72 -1.51 -3.99 15.47
CA ASP A 72 -2.82 -4.11 14.84
C ASP A 72 -2.92 -3.08 13.71
N VAL A 73 -2.49 -3.48 12.51
CA VAL A 73 -2.58 -2.65 11.29
C VAL A 73 -3.49 -3.34 10.30
N SER A 74 -4.53 -2.62 9.91
CA SER A 74 -5.46 -3.06 8.87
C SER A 74 -5.40 -2.07 7.71
N PRO A 75 -4.50 -2.26 6.72
CA PRO A 75 -4.46 -1.39 5.56
C PRO A 75 -5.71 -1.60 4.70
N SER A 76 -6.14 -0.55 4.00
CA SER A 76 -7.17 -0.65 2.97
C SER A 76 -6.59 -0.28 1.62
N VAL A 77 -6.99 -0.98 0.56
CA VAL A 77 -6.60 -0.68 -0.81
C VAL A 77 -7.84 -0.25 -1.58
N ARG A 78 -7.74 0.86 -2.33
CA ARG A 78 -8.84 1.34 -3.18
C ARG A 78 -8.32 1.81 -4.52
N ARG A 79 -9.13 1.63 -5.56
CA ARG A 79 -8.89 2.26 -6.86
C ARG A 79 -9.25 3.75 -6.80
N SER A 80 -8.47 4.59 -7.45
CA SER A 80 -8.69 6.01 -7.56
C SER A 80 -8.13 6.56 -8.87
N ILE A 81 -8.37 7.83 -9.12
CA ILE A 81 -7.80 8.58 -10.23
C ILE A 81 -7.06 9.76 -9.60
N ASP A 82 -5.81 9.98 -9.98
CA ASP A 82 -5.01 11.10 -9.46
C ASP A 82 -5.27 12.41 -10.21
N ASP A 83 -4.56 13.48 -9.81
CA ASP A 83 -4.70 14.81 -10.40
C ASP A 83 -4.31 14.86 -11.89
N ALA A 84 -3.57 13.87 -12.39
CA ALA A 84 -3.15 13.72 -13.78
C ALA A 84 -4.09 12.80 -14.58
N GLU A 85 -5.27 12.48 -14.04
CA GLU A 85 -6.24 11.55 -14.64
C GLU A 85 -5.73 10.11 -14.78
N THR A 86 -4.67 9.74 -14.05
CA THR A 86 -4.07 8.39 -14.08
C THR A 86 -4.78 7.47 -13.08
N ARG A 87 -5.07 6.24 -13.50
CA ARG A 87 -5.67 5.25 -12.58
C ARG A 87 -4.63 4.68 -11.62
N ILE A 88 -4.94 4.73 -10.34
CA ILE A 88 -4.03 4.31 -9.27
C ILE A 88 -4.73 3.39 -8.26
N ALA A 89 -3.95 2.54 -7.61
CA ALA A 89 -4.32 1.92 -6.34
C ALA A 89 -3.74 2.74 -5.19
N VAL A 90 -4.59 3.11 -4.24
CA VAL A 90 -4.23 3.86 -3.04
C VAL A 90 -4.30 2.91 -1.84
N VAL A 91 -3.16 2.73 -1.18
CA VAL A 91 -3.06 1.99 0.09
C VAL A 91 -3.09 2.99 1.23
N GLU A 92 -4.01 2.82 2.15
CA GLU A 92 -4.12 3.62 3.37
C GLU A 92 -3.91 2.74 4.60
N ALA A 93 -3.01 3.15 5.47
CA ALA A 93 -2.77 2.50 6.75
C ALA A 93 -2.67 3.54 7.88
N THR A 94 -2.99 3.12 9.10
CA THR A 94 -2.85 3.94 10.29
C THR A 94 -2.01 3.21 11.32
N LEU A 95 -1.07 3.91 11.93
CA LEU A 95 -0.29 3.44 13.08
C LEU A 95 -0.49 4.38 14.26
N ARG A 96 -0.30 3.85 15.47
CA ARG A 96 -0.26 4.62 16.72
C ARG A 96 0.97 4.19 17.52
N ASP A 97 1.79 5.15 17.92
CA ASP A 97 2.96 4.88 18.76
C ASP A 97 3.29 6.05 19.69
N ARG A 98 3.70 5.74 20.92
CA ARG A 98 4.26 6.70 21.88
C ARG A 98 5.69 7.11 21.55
N ASP A 99 6.43 6.25 20.85
CA ASP A 99 7.76 6.55 20.35
C ASP A 99 7.67 6.98 18.89
N THR A 100 7.90 8.28 18.66
CA THR A 100 7.81 8.85 17.33
C THR A 100 8.82 8.25 16.35
N ARG A 101 10.04 7.90 16.81
CA ARG A 101 11.07 7.35 15.91
C ARG A 101 10.67 5.96 15.44
N ARG A 102 10.20 5.13 16.37
CA ARG A 102 9.69 3.79 16.03
C ARG A 102 8.46 3.87 15.12
N GLY A 103 7.54 4.80 15.37
CA GLY A 103 6.38 5.01 14.51
C GLY A 103 6.76 5.41 13.08
N VAL A 104 7.78 6.26 12.90
CA VAL A 104 8.34 6.59 11.57
C VAL A 104 8.99 5.37 10.92
N ASP A 105 9.81 4.61 11.66
CA ASP A 105 10.44 3.40 11.13
C ASP A 105 9.39 2.37 10.66
N ASP A 106 8.32 2.17 11.42
CA ASP A 106 7.21 1.29 11.05
C ASP A 106 6.45 1.83 9.82
N ALA A 107 6.24 3.15 9.71
CA ALA A 107 5.63 3.76 8.53
C ALA A 107 6.48 3.55 7.26
N VAL A 108 7.81 3.71 7.36
CA VAL A 108 8.73 3.43 6.24
C VAL A 108 8.69 1.95 5.87
N ALA A 109 8.60 1.04 6.84
CA ALA A 109 8.46 -0.38 6.57
C ALA A 109 7.18 -0.70 5.78
N ILE A 110 6.05 -0.08 6.12
CA ILE A 110 4.79 -0.20 5.37
C ILE A 110 4.97 0.28 3.92
N VAL A 111 5.57 1.46 3.72
CA VAL A 111 5.80 2.01 2.37
C VAL A 111 6.63 1.04 1.52
N ASN A 112 7.78 0.60 2.04
CA ASN A 112 8.66 -0.34 1.34
C ASN A 112 7.96 -1.68 1.03
N TYR A 113 7.11 -2.17 1.94
CA TYR A 113 6.36 -3.40 1.72
C TYR A 113 5.36 -3.26 0.57
N VAL A 114 4.63 -2.14 0.51
CA VAL A 114 3.68 -1.85 -0.56
C VAL A 114 4.39 -1.71 -1.90
N GLU A 115 5.49 -0.96 -1.95
CA GLU A 115 6.33 -0.81 -3.16
C GLU A 115 6.91 -2.16 -3.61
N GLY A 116 7.43 -2.95 -2.68
CA GLY A 116 7.94 -4.29 -2.95
C GLY A 116 6.84 -5.24 -3.47
N THR A 117 5.64 -5.16 -2.91
CA THR A 117 4.48 -5.95 -3.35
C THR A 117 4.04 -5.55 -4.76
N TYR A 118 4.06 -4.26 -5.08
CA TYR A 118 3.79 -3.76 -6.43
C TYR A 118 4.80 -4.33 -7.45
N VAL A 119 6.10 -4.23 -7.14
CA VAL A 119 7.18 -4.75 -8.01
C VAL A 119 7.07 -6.26 -8.20
N GLN A 120 6.78 -7.02 -7.13
CA GLN A 120 6.55 -8.46 -7.20
C GLN A 120 5.28 -8.84 -7.98
N GLY A 121 4.35 -7.90 -8.15
CA GLY A 121 3.12 -8.07 -8.91
C GLY A 121 3.29 -7.83 -10.41
N ILE A 122 4.46 -7.36 -10.88
CA ILE A 122 4.70 -7.11 -12.31
C ILE A 122 4.58 -8.42 -13.12
N ILE A 123 3.86 -8.35 -14.24
CA ILE A 123 3.52 -9.51 -15.06
C ILE A 123 4.47 -9.60 -16.26
N PRO A 124 5.26 -10.68 -16.40
CA PRO A 124 6.12 -10.87 -17.56
C PRO A 124 5.33 -10.90 -18.88
N GLY A 125 5.92 -10.34 -19.93
CA GLY A 125 5.37 -10.37 -21.29
C GLY A 125 4.68 -9.06 -21.74
N TYR A 126 4.49 -8.10 -20.83
CA TYR A 126 4.09 -6.74 -21.19
C TYR A 126 5.30 -5.82 -21.41
N ALA A 127 5.14 -4.85 -22.31
CA ALA A 127 6.10 -3.76 -22.48
C ALA A 127 5.77 -2.64 -21.50
N TYR A 128 6.63 -2.44 -20.51
CA TYR A 128 6.47 -1.40 -19.49
C TYR A 128 7.20 -0.11 -19.88
N GLU A 129 6.61 1.02 -19.53
CA GLU A 129 7.16 2.37 -19.74
C GLU A 129 7.74 2.94 -18.42
N GLU A 130 8.34 4.12 -18.50
CA GLU A 130 8.84 4.82 -17.32
C GLU A 130 7.71 5.11 -16.31
N PRO A 131 7.97 4.98 -15.00
CA PRO A 131 9.25 4.68 -14.35
C PRO A 131 9.52 3.17 -14.15
N VAL A 132 8.57 2.30 -14.49
CA VAL A 132 8.69 0.85 -14.21
C VAL A 132 9.74 0.19 -15.10
N ALA A 133 9.91 0.68 -16.32
CA ALA A 133 10.95 0.25 -17.25
C ALA A 133 12.37 0.32 -16.64
N ASP A 134 12.66 1.37 -15.88
CA ASP A 134 13.97 1.57 -15.26
C ASP A 134 14.21 0.61 -14.10
N LEU A 135 13.17 0.34 -13.29
CA LEU A 135 13.22 -0.63 -12.20
C LEU A 135 13.50 -2.04 -12.73
N LEU A 136 12.80 -2.44 -13.80
CA LEU A 136 12.99 -3.74 -14.45
C LEU A 136 14.39 -3.85 -15.08
N SER A 137 14.86 -2.79 -15.74
CA SER A 137 16.19 -2.74 -16.36
C SER A 137 17.31 -2.95 -15.33
N GLN A 138 17.19 -2.36 -14.14
CA GLN A 138 18.14 -2.54 -13.04
C GLN A 138 18.10 -3.96 -12.46
N ALA A 139 16.90 -4.54 -12.31
CA ALA A 139 16.73 -5.91 -11.81
C ALA A 139 17.34 -6.95 -12.78
N HIS A 140 17.13 -6.77 -14.10
CA HIS A 140 17.73 -7.62 -15.13
C HIS A 140 19.26 -7.50 -15.17
N ALA A 141 19.82 -6.30 -15.02
CA ALA A 141 21.27 -6.10 -14.97
C ALA A 141 21.93 -6.83 -13.77
N THR A 142 21.20 -6.91 -12.65
CA THR A 142 21.70 -7.60 -11.44
C THR A 142 21.59 -9.12 -11.58
N GLY A 143 20.47 -9.62 -12.13
CA GLY A 143 20.24 -11.06 -12.36
C GLY A 143 21.01 -11.66 -13.55
N GLY A 144 21.54 -10.83 -14.46
CA GLY A 144 22.36 -11.24 -15.61
C GLY A 144 23.85 -11.42 -15.33
N SER A 145 24.30 -11.24 -14.08
CA SER A 145 25.72 -11.32 -13.72
C SER A 145 26.22 -12.72 -13.31
N ASP A 146 25.33 -13.73 -13.29
CA ASP A 146 25.69 -15.12 -12.98
C ASP A 146 25.34 -16.07 -14.14
N GLY A 147 26.23 -16.22 -15.12
CA GLY A 147 26.22 -17.39 -16.01
C GLY A 147 26.88 -17.25 -17.39
N VAL A 148 27.98 -18.00 -17.57
CA VAL A 148 28.64 -18.47 -18.83
C VAL A 148 29.65 -17.49 -19.48
N SER A 149 30.96 -17.78 -19.58
CA SER A 149 31.63 -19.06 -19.91
C SER A 149 33.01 -19.25 -19.23
N ASN A 150 33.31 -20.50 -18.88
CA ASN A 150 34.65 -21.04 -18.53
C ASN A 150 35.35 -21.59 -19.81
N PRO A 151 36.53 -22.25 -19.74
CA PRO A 151 37.86 -21.77 -20.12
C PRO A 151 38.38 -22.28 -21.49
N SER A 152 39.39 -21.61 -22.06
CA SER A 152 40.37 -22.07 -23.07
C SER A 152 41.46 -20.97 -23.10
N GLU A 153 42.77 -21.17 -22.99
CA GLU A 153 43.71 -22.27 -23.28
C GLU A 153 44.79 -22.38 -22.18
#